data_AF-A0A1Y6FFB5-F1
#
_entry.id   AF-A0A1Y6FFB5-F1
#
_cell.length_a   1.000
_cell.length_b   1.000
_cell.length_c   1.000
_cell.angle_alpha   90.00
_cell.angle_beta   90.00
_cell.angle_gamma   90.00
#
_symmetry.space_group_name_H-M   'P 1'
#
loop_
_entity.id
_entity.type
_entity.pdbx_description
1 polymer ?
#
loop_
_entity_poly.entity_id
_entity_poly.type
_entity_poly.pdbx_seq_one_letter_code
_entity_poly.pdbx_strand_id
1 'polypeptide(L)'
;MIWLIEIALVLLLVGGGWTMMTHKRQSSQREAMTMRRVDAYIETIRRERRNPDLAAMTDLELRDLLHSGARNLKIAEQRKGWIVLGCGVASVLGAAVAGSQEGWLSFGIVAAIGAIVTYGINEYLGRRMRAPLEKRGVDIDRLMVE
;
A
#
# COMPACT_ATOMS: atom_id res chain seq x y z
N MET A 1 32.46 -14.22 6.66
CA MET A 1 31.07 -14.62 6.33
C MET A 1 30.03 -13.69 6.96
N ILE A 2 30.12 -13.38 8.27
CA ILE A 2 29.25 -12.39 8.95
C ILE A 2 29.17 -11.04 8.19
N TRP A 3 30.31 -10.50 7.79
CA TRP A 3 30.39 -9.24 7.04
C TRP A 3 29.60 -9.22 5.72
N LEU A 4 29.50 -10.35 5.00
CA LEU A 4 28.75 -10.38 3.73
C LEU A 4 27.24 -10.38 3.95
N ILE A 5 26.77 -11.08 4.99
CA ILE A 5 25.36 -11.08 5.37
C ILE A 5 24.95 -9.69 5.84
N GLU A 6 25.81 -9.04 6.63
CA GLU A 6 25.59 -7.69 7.16
C GLU A 6 25.54 -6.64 6.04
N ILE A 7 26.46 -6.72 5.06
CA ILE A 7 26.46 -5.82 3.89
C ILE A 7 25.22 -6.06 3.02
N ALA A 8 24.81 -7.31 2.79
CA ALA A 8 23.58 -7.61 2.04
C ALA A 8 22.33 -7.07 2.76
N LEU A 9 22.30 -7.15 4.10
CA LEU A 9 21.25 -6.60 4.95
C LEU A 9 21.15 -5.08 4.83
N VAL A 10 22.29 -4.40 4.92
CA VAL A 10 22.38 -2.95 4.76
C VAL A 10 21.95 -2.54 3.36
N LEU A 11 22.37 -3.26 2.32
CA LEU A 11 21.95 -2.96 0.94
C LEU A 11 20.45 -3.18 0.71
N LEU A 12 19.85 -4.19 1.34
CA LEU A 12 18.41 -4.44 1.25
C LEU A 12 17.60 -3.38 2.00
N LEU A 13 18.08 -2.96 3.18
CA LEU A 13 17.50 -1.86 3.95
C LEU A 13 17.62 -0.50 3.24
N VAL A 14 18.80 -0.22 2.69
CA VAL A 14 19.08 1.03 1.96
C VAL A 14 18.32 1.04 0.63
N GLY A 15 18.31 -0.05 -0.12
CA GLY A 15 17.57 -0.17 -1.38
C GLY A 15 16.05 -0.10 -1.18
N GLY A 16 15.52 -0.82 -0.20
CA GLY A 16 14.09 -0.79 0.15
C GLY A 16 13.66 0.58 0.69
N GLY A 17 14.46 1.17 1.57
CA GLY A 17 14.23 2.51 2.11
C GLY A 17 14.32 3.62 1.05
N TRP A 18 15.32 3.54 0.17
CA TRP A 18 15.53 4.50 -0.91
C TRP A 18 14.39 4.48 -1.93
N THR A 19 13.98 3.29 -2.36
CA THR A 19 12.89 3.11 -3.34
C THR A 19 11.58 3.72 -2.82
N MET A 20 11.27 3.53 -1.53
CA MET A 20 10.11 4.16 -0.89
C MET A 20 10.24 5.68 -0.77
N MET A 21 11.42 6.19 -0.46
CA MET A 21 11.66 7.64 -0.35
C MET A 21 11.47 8.35 -1.71
N THR A 22 11.92 7.70 -2.80
CA THR A 22 11.70 8.20 -4.17
C THR A 22 10.24 8.13 -4.60
N HIS A 23 9.48 7.16 -4.11
CA HIS A 23 8.04 7.02 -4.40
C HIS A 23 7.21 8.23 -3.92
N LYS A 24 7.61 8.84 -2.79
CA LYS A 24 6.98 10.06 -2.26
C LYS A 24 7.10 11.27 -3.20
N ARG A 25 8.21 11.40 -3.95
CA ARG A 25 8.42 12.54 -4.87
C ARG A 25 7.53 12.47 -6.11
N GLN A 26 7.15 11.28 -6.56
CA GLN A 26 6.20 11.10 -7.67
C GLN A 26 4.73 11.33 -7.24
N SER A 27 4.42 11.15 -5.96
CA SER A 27 3.05 11.26 -5.44
C SER A 27 2.50 12.70 -5.43
N SER A 28 3.35 13.73 -5.28
CA SER A 28 2.90 15.13 -5.28
C SER A 28 2.44 15.62 -6.65
N GLN A 29 3.07 15.17 -7.74
CA GLN A 29 2.63 15.48 -9.11
C GLN A 29 1.30 14.81 -9.46
N ARG A 30 0.98 13.66 -8.84
CA ARG A 30 -0.29 12.96 -9.04
C ARG A 30 -1.46 13.60 -8.30
N GLU A 31 -1.19 14.36 -7.25
CA GLU A 31 -2.21 14.97 -6.39
C GLU A 31 -3.09 15.99 -7.15
N ALA A 32 -2.50 16.73 -8.09
CA ALA A 32 -3.24 17.62 -8.99
C ALA A 32 -4.10 16.86 -10.01
N MET A 33 -3.70 15.65 -10.40
CA MET A 33 -4.48 14.79 -11.32
C MET A 33 -5.62 14.07 -10.60
N THR A 34 -5.47 13.69 -9.33
CA THR A 34 -6.56 13.08 -8.54
C THR A 34 -7.75 14.03 -8.44
N MET A 35 -7.53 15.34 -8.27
CA MET A 35 -8.60 16.34 -8.18
C MET A 35 -9.43 16.42 -9.48
N ARG A 36 -8.78 16.48 -10.65
CA ARG A 36 -9.46 16.52 -11.96
C ARG A 36 -10.20 15.21 -12.29
N ARG A 37 -9.78 14.08 -11.71
CA ARG A 37 -10.41 12.77 -11.94
C ARG A 37 -11.64 12.54 -11.09
N VAL A 38 -11.69 13.09 -9.87
CA VAL A 38 -12.91 13.01 -9.05
C VAL A 38 -14.08 13.66 -9.79
N ASP A 39 -13.86 14.81 -10.42
CA ASP A 39 -14.89 15.49 -11.22
C ASP A 39 -15.31 14.64 -12.44
N ALA A 40 -14.36 14.01 -13.14
CA ALA A 40 -14.66 13.09 -14.26
C ALA A 40 -15.38 11.79 -13.82
N TYR A 41 -15.12 11.33 -12.59
CA TYR A 41 -15.76 10.14 -12.03
C TYR A 41 -17.22 10.42 -11.62
N ILE A 42 -17.51 11.63 -11.10
CA ILE A 42 -18.88 12.08 -10.82
C ILE A 42 -19.71 12.05 -12.11
N GLU A 43 -19.15 12.54 -13.22
CA GLU A 43 -19.84 12.59 -14.51
C GLU A 43 -20.10 11.18 -15.09
N THR A 44 -19.17 10.24 -14.89
CA THR A 44 -19.39 8.83 -15.28
C THR A 44 -20.40 8.12 -14.39
N ILE A 45 -20.41 8.35 -13.06
CA ILE A 45 -21.42 7.80 -12.15
C ILE A 45 -22.83 8.27 -12.56
N ARG A 46 -22.99 9.56 -12.87
CA ARG A 46 -24.25 10.14 -13.35
C ARG A 46 -24.70 9.53 -14.68
N ARG A 47 -23.76 9.27 -15.60
CA ARG A 47 -24.04 8.73 -16.94
C ARG A 47 -24.34 7.23 -16.94
N GLU A 48 -23.57 6.43 -16.21
CA GLU A 48 -23.71 4.97 -16.19
C GLU A 48 -24.81 4.51 -15.22
N ARG A 49 -25.15 5.31 -14.17
CA ARG A 49 -26.10 4.96 -13.10
C ARG A 49 -25.94 3.55 -12.54
N ARG A 50 -24.71 3.02 -12.58
CA ARG A 50 -24.41 1.62 -12.25
C ARG A 50 -24.65 1.30 -10.77
N ASN A 51 -24.61 2.31 -9.90
CA ASN A 51 -24.95 2.18 -8.50
C ASN A 51 -26.06 3.20 -8.13
N PRO A 52 -27.30 2.75 -7.85
CA PRO A 52 -28.44 3.62 -7.60
C PRO A 52 -28.24 4.47 -6.34
N ASP A 53 -27.57 3.96 -5.32
CA ASP A 53 -27.31 4.69 -4.06
C ASP A 53 -26.37 5.88 -4.29
N LEU A 54 -25.32 5.70 -5.10
CA LEU A 54 -24.40 6.78 -5.47
C LEU A 54 -25.04 7.79 -6.43
N ALA A 55 -25.90 7.33 -7.33
CA ALA A 55 -26.60 8.20 -8.28
C ALA A 55 -27.71 9.05 -7.62
N ALA A 56 -28.27 8.57 -6.51
CA ALA A 56 -29.27 9.26 -5.72
C ALA A 56 -28.69 10.36 -4.81
N MET A 57 -27.39 10.34 -4.53
CA MET A 57 -26.71 11.37 -3.73
C MET A 57 -26.70 12.74 -4.43
N THR A 58 -26.68 13.80 -3.61
CA THR A 58 -26.44 15.15 -4.11
C THR A 58 -24.99 15.29 -4.57
N ASP A 59 -24.72 16.20 -5.51
CA ASP A 59 -23.35 16.40 -6.03
C ASP A 59 -22.35 16.79 -4.91
N LEU A 60 -22.81 17.53 -3.89
CA LEU A 60 -22.01 17.87 -2.72
C LEU A 60 -21.66 16.63 -1.88
N GLU A 61 -22.63 15.78 -1.57
CA GLU A 61 -22.43 14.54 -0.80
C GLU A 61 -21.54 13.55 -1.54
N LEU A 62 -21.76 13.37 -2.85
CA LEU A 62 -20.96 12.46 -3.66
C LEU A 62 -19.51 12.94 -3.74
N ARG A 63 -19.30 14.25 -3.94
CA ARG A 63 -17.96 14.85 -3.98
C ARG A 63 -17.24 14.70 -2.65
N ASP A 64 -17.90 14.96 -1.52
CA ASP A 64 -17.28 14.82 -0.20
C ASP A 64 -16.96 13.35 0.14
N LEU A 65 -17.83 12.41 -0.25
CA LEU A 65 -17.59 10.97 -0.10
C LEU A 65 -16.39 10.50 -0.93
N LEU A 66 -16.27 10.95 -2.17
CA LEU A 66 -15.15 10.59 -3.05
C LEU A 66 -13.83 11.22 -2.58
N HIS A 67 -13.85 12.49 -2.14
CA HIS A 67 -12.67 13.15 -1.60
C HIS A 67 -12.19 12.53 -0.29
N SER A 68 -13.10 12.31 0.65
CA SER A 68 -12.78 11.64 1.92
C SER A 68 -12.32 10.20 1.69
N GLY A 69 -12.95 9.48 0.75
CA GLY A 69 -12.56 8.15 0.30
C GLY A 69 -11.15 8.08 -0.26
N ALA A 70 -10.83 8.93 -1.23
CA ALA A 70 -9.50 9.00 -1.84
C ALA A 70 -8.42 9.39 -0.81
N ARG A 71 -8.71 10.38 0.04
CA ARG A 71 -7.80 10.82 1.11
C ARG A 71 -7.53 9.70 2.11
N ASN A 72 -8.57 9.00 2.55
CA ASN A 72 -8.43 7.89 3.49
C ASN A 72 -7.66 6.72 2.88
N LEU A 73 -7.89 6.41 1.60
CA LEU A 73 -7.15 5.33 0.93
C LEU A 73 -5.65 5.68 0.82
N LYS A 74 -5.31 6.92 0.50
CA LYS A 74 -3.92 7.41 0.50
C LYS A 74 -3.25 7.30 1.87
N ILE A 75 -3.93 7.73 2.93
CA ILE A 75 -3.41 7.63 4.31
C ILE A 75 -3.19 6.16 4.69
N ALA A 76 -4.15 5.31 4.36
CA ALA A 76 -4.07 3.89 4.66
C ALA A 76 -2.96 3.20 3.85
N GLU A 77 -2.73 3.61 2.60
CA GLU A 77 -1.65 3.11 1.75
C GLU A 77 -0.28 3.50 2.29
N GLN A 78 -0.13 4.75 2.71
CA GLN A 78 1.09 5.22 3.36
C GLN A 78 1.35 4.45 4.66
N ARG A 79 0.31 4.22 5.48
CA ARG A 79 0.42 3.44 6.71
C ARG A 79 0.77 1.98 6.42
N LYS A 80 0.15 1.36 5.41
CA LYS A 80 0.47 0.02 4.93
C LYS A 80 1.95 -0.06 4.55
N GLY A 81 2.45 0.91 3.79
CA GLY A 81 3.86 0.97 3.40
C GLY A 81 4.81 0.90 4.59
N TRP A 82 4.56 1.70 5.63
CA TRP A 82 5.36 1.67 6.86
C TRP A 82 5.27 0.35 7.63
N ILE A 83 4.08 -0.27 7.70
CA ILE A 83 3.90 -1.56 8.37
C ILE A 83 4.67 -2.65 7.62
N VAL A 84 4.49 -2.74 6.30
CA VAL A 84 5.15 -3.74 5.45
C VAL A 84 6.67 -3.57 5.50
N LEU A 85 7.16 -2.33 5.47
CA LEU A 85 8.58 -2.05 5.62
C LEU A 85 9.09 -2.49 7.00
N GLY A 86 8.38 -2.15 8.08
CA GLY A 86 8.73 -2.59 9.44
C GLY A 86 8.77 -4.12 9.58
N CYS A 87 7.79 -4.82 9.01
CA CYS A 87 7.77 -6.30 8.96
C CYS A 87 8.94 -6.86 8.16
N GLY A 88 9.29 -6.23 7.03
CA GLY A 88 10.47 -6.57 6.24
C GLY A 88 11.74 -6.45 7.07
N VAL A 89 11.98 -5.30 7.71
CA VAL A 89 13.16 -5.09 8.57
C VAL A 89 13.24 -6.13 9.69
N ALA A 90 12.13 -6.36 10.41
CA ALA A 90 12.09 -7.34 11.49
C ALA A 90 12.39 -8.77 10.99
N SER A 91 11.89 -9.13 9.81
CA SER A 91 12.14 -10.43 9.19
C SER A 91 13.61 -10.65 8.86
N VAL A 92 14.28 -9.64 8.28
CA VAL A 92 15.70 -9.78 7.92
C VAL A 92 16.58 -9.79 9.17
N LEU A 93 16.28 -8.97 10.18
CA LEU A 93 17.00 -9.00 11.46
C LEU A 93 16.84 -10.35 12.16
N GLY A 94 15.62 -10.88 12.22
CA GLY A 94 15.34 -12.21 12.79
C GLY A 94 16.11 -13.32 12.06
N ALA A 95 16.14 -13.27 10.72
CA ALA A 95 16.89 -14.24 9.92
C ALA A 95 18.39 -14.16 10.19
N ALA A 96 18.95 -12.95 10.30
CA ALA A 96 20.37 -12.77 10.59
C ALA A 96 20.77 -13.32 11.95
N VAL A 97 19.96 -13.08 12.99
CA VAL A 97 20.19 -13.63 14.32
C VAL A 97 20.15 -15.16 14.28
N ALA A 98 19.12 -15.75 13.66
CA ALA A 98 19.01 -17.20 13.53
C ALA A 98 20.21 -17.78 12.76
N GLY A 99 20.60 -17.14 11.66
CA GLY A 99 21.74 -17.51 10.84
C GLY A 99 23.08 -17.47 11.58
N SER A 100 23.24 -16.51 12.49
CA SER A 100 24.45 -16.36 13.29
C SER A 100 24.62 -17.45 14.35
N GLN A 101 23.51 -17.99 14.86
CA GLN A 101 23.51 -18.97 15.95
C GLN A 101 23.47 -20.41 15.44
N GLU A 102 22.63 -20.68 14.42
CA GLU A 102 22.30 -22.04 13.99
C GLU A 102 22.75 -22.34 12.55
N GLY A 103 23.37 -21.37 11.86
CA GLY A 103 23.94 -21.53 10.52
C GLY A 103 23.00 -21.18 9.36
N TRP A 104 23.40 -21.49 8.13
CA TRP A 104 22.72 -20.99 6.92
C TRP A 104 21.28 -21.51 6.75
N LEU A 105 20.99 -22.71 7.26
CA LEU A 105 19.67 -23.33 7.12
C LEU A 105 18.60 -22.60 7.95
N SER A 106 18.93 -22.20 9.19
CA SER A 106 18.03 -21.42 10.04
C SER A 106 17.79 -20.01 9.48
N PHE A 107 18.82 -19.36 8.93
CA PHE A 107 18.68 -18.11 8.19
C PHE A 107 17.63 -18.25 7.08
N GLY A 108 17.78 -19.27 6.24
CA GLY A 108 16.88 -19.51 5.12
C GLY A 108 15.43 -19.74 5.55
N ILE A 109 15.21 -20.54 6.60
CA ILE A 109 13.87 -20.81 7.14
C ILE A 109 13.24 -19.53 7.68
N VAL A 110 13.95 -18.79 8.52
CA VAL A 110 13.41 -17.57 9.14
C VAL A 110 13.16 -16.48 8.11
N ALA A 111 14.05 -16.33 7.12
CA ALA A 111 13.85 -15.42 6.00
C ALA A 111 12.59 -15.80 5.18
N ALA A 112 12.39 -17.09 4.90
CA ALA A 112 11.22 -17.57 4.16
C ALA A 112 9.91 -17.31 4.93
N ILE A 113 9.87 -17.62 6.23
CA ILE A 113 8.71 -17.34 7.08
C ILE A 113 8.42 -15.84 7.10
N GLY A 114 9.45 -15.02 7.32
CA GLY A 114 9.32 -13.57 7.35
C GLY A 114 8.79 -12.99 6.02
N ALA A 115 9.25 -13.51 4.89
CA ALA A 115 8.74 -13.13 3.58
C ALA A 115 7.26 -13.48 3.39
N ILE A 116 6.84 -14.70 3.77
CA ILE A 116 5.44 -15.15 3.70
C ILE A 116 4.55 -14.27 4.57
N VAL A 117 4.95 -14.00 5.81
CA VAL A 117 4.20 -13.16 6.75
C VAL A 117 4.10 -11.72 6.22
N THR A 118 5.21 -11.15 5.75
CA THR A 118 5.23 -9.79 5.21
C THR A 118 4.33 -9.66 3.98
N TYR A 119 4.35 -10.66 3.08
CA TYR A 119 3.43 -10.73 1.95
C TYR A 119 1.97 -10.84 2.40
N GLY A 120 1.66 -11.73 3.33
CA GLY A 120 0.31 -11.89 3.88
C GLY A 120 -0.23 -10.61 4.52
N ILE A 121 0.62 -9.88 5.25
CA ILE A 121 0.28 -8.57 5.83
C ILE A 121 0.01 -7.55 4.72
N ASN A 122 0.85 -7.48 3.69
CA ASN A 122 0.65 -6.57 2.56
C ASN A 122 -0.69 -6.83 1.86
N GLU A 123 -1.01 -8.09 1.58
CA GLU A 123 -2.24 -8.50 0.92
C GLU A 123 -3.47 -8.22 1.80
N TYR A 124 -3.42 -8.61 3.08
CA TYR A 124 -4.51 -8.38 4.03
C TYR A 124 -4.82 -6.88 4.19
N LEU A 125 -3.79 -6.06 4.37
CA LEU A 125 -3.96 -4.61 4.47
C LEU A 125 -4.47 -4.02 3.16
N GLY A 126 -3.98 -4.48 2.01
CA GLY A 126 -4.46 -4.08 0.69
C GLY A 126 -5.97 -4.30 0.53
N ARG A 127 -6.46 -5.50 0.85
CA ARG A 127 -7.89 -5.82 0.81
C ARG A 127 -8.70 -4.99 1.80
N ARG A 128 -8.21 -4.86 3.03
CA ARG A 128 -8.90 -4.11 4.10
C ARG A 128 -9.05 -2.63 3.79
N MET A 129 -8.09 -2.04 3.07
CA MET A 129 -8.16 -0.65 2.63
C MET A 129 -9.22 -0.42 1.55
N ARG A 130 -9.40 -1.40 0.66
CA ARG A 130 -10.34 -1.31 -0.48
C ARG A 130 -11.78 -1.61 -0.07
N ALA A 131 -11.97 -2.54 0.87
CA ALA A 131 -13.29 -3.02 1.29
C ALA A 131 -14.34 -1.93 1.65
N PRO A 132 -14.01 -0.81 2.32
CA PRO A 132 -15.01 0.23 2.65
C PRO A 132 -15.57 0.95 1.42
N LEU A 133 -14.76 1.13 0.37
CA LEU A 133 -15.16 1.80 -0.87
C LEU A 133 -15.89 0.82 -1.79
N GLU A 134 -15.40 -0.43 -1.89
CA GLU A 134 -16.08 -1.50 -2.62
C GLU A 134 -17.48 -1.78 -2.07
N LYS A 135 -17.66 -1.77 -0.74
CA LYS A 135 -18.98 -1.90 -0.10
C LYS A 135 -19.96 -0.79 -0.46
N ARG A 136 -19.45 0.39 -0.82
CA ARG A 136 -20.24 1.53 -1.29
C ARG A 136 -20.42 1.51 -2.81
N GLY A 137 -19.95 0.47 -3.49
CA GLY A 137 -19.97 0.30 -4.94
C GLY A 137 -19.15 1.34 -5.68
N VAL A 138 -18.12 1.87 -5.02
CA VAL A 138 -17.16 2.82 -5.60
C VAL A 138 -16.04 2.03 -6.27
N ASP A 139 -15.79 2.32 -7.55
CA ASP A 139 -14.73 1.70 -8.35
C ASP A 139 -13.38 2.38 -8.05
N ILE A 140 -12.54 1.68 -7.28
CA ILE A 140 -11.28 2.21 -6.76
C ILE A 140 -10.25 2.39 -7.89
N ASP A 141 -10.25 1.51 -8.88
CA ASP A 141 -9.31 1.57 -10.01
C ASP A 141 -9.62 2.77 -10.93
N ARG A 142 -10.87 3.27 -10.91
CA ARG A 142 -11.23 4.54 -11.56
C ARG A 142 -10.86 5.77 -10.72
N LEU A 143 -10.81 5.64 -9.40
CA LEU A 143 -10.44 6.70 -8.47
C LEU A 143 -8.93 6.92 -8.35
N MET A 144 -8.12 5.88 -8.55
CA MET A 144 -6.67 5.92 -8.43
C MET A 144 -6.01 5.33 -9.66
N VAL A 145 -5.08 6.07 -10.28
CA VAL A 145 -4.20 5.51 -11.31
C VAL A 145 -2.80 5.38 -10.74
N GLU A 146 -2.22 4.21 -11.02
CA GLU A 146 -0.83 3.81 -10.78
C GLU A 146 0.24 4.77 -11.26
#